data_AF-A0AAQ0RYY0-F1
#
_entry.id   AF-A0AAQ0RYY0-F1
#
_cell.length_a   1.000
_cell.length_b   1.000
_cell.length_c   1.000
_cell.angle_alpha   90.00
_cell.angle_beta   90.00
_cell.angle_gamma   90.00
#
_symmetry.space_group_name_H-M   'P 1'
#
loop_
_entity.id
_entity.type
_entity.pdbx_description
1 polymer ?
#
loop_
_entity_poly.entity_id
_entity_poly.type
_entity_poly.pdbx_seq_one_letter_code
_entity_poly.pdbx_strand_id
1 'polypeptide(L)' 'MGGIWFVFAITVLIAVYSGITFFTNVNNKAKQKSQNEQSAKKNNIYGVVFLVFLIIAIIELFVYIA' A
#
# COMPACT_ATOMS: atom_id res chain seq x y z
N MET A 1 -10.26 -8.77 23.54
CA MET A 1 -10.72 -7.77 22.55
C MET A 1 -9.73 -6.63 22.31
N GLY A 2 -9.05 -6.08 23.32
CA GLY A 2 -8.14 -4.92 23.13
C GLY A 2 -6.88 -5.17 22.26
N GLY A 3 -6.29 -6.37 22.30
CA GLY A 3 -5.09 -6.69 21.50
C GLY A 3 -5.37 -6.81 19.99
N ILE A 4 -6.55 -7.28 19.60
CA ILE A 4 -6.92 -7.48 18.19
C ILE A 4 -7.10 -6.15 17.47
N TRP A 5 -7.79 -5.20 18.10
CA TRP A 5 -7.97 -3.85 17.56
C TRP A 5 -6.64 -3.10 17.39
N PHE A 6 -5.66 -3.40 18.24
CA PHE A 6 -4.32 -2.82 18.15
C PHE A 6 -3.56 -3.34 16.93
N VAL A 7 -3.64 -4.65 16.64
CA VAL A 7 -3.02 -5.25 15.44
C VAL A 7 -3.64 -4.69 14.18
N PHE A 8 -4.98 -4.62 14.12
CA PHE A 8 -5.70 -4.03 13.00
C PHE A 8 -5.30 -2.57 12.75
N ALA A 9 -5.18 -1.75 13.79
CA ALA A 9 -4.75 -0.36 13.66
C ALA A 9 -3.33 -0.23 13.07
N ILE A 10 -2.41 -1.14 13.45
CA ILE A 10 -1.06 -1.18 12.89
C ILE A 10 -1.09 -1.58 11.41
N THR A 11 -1.86 -2.61 11.04
CA THR A 11 -2.02 -3.03 9.65
C THR A 11 -2.53 -1.89 8.77
N VAL A 12 -3.54 -1.16 9.24
CA VAL A 12 -4.09 0.01 8.54
C VAL A 12 -3.06 1.13 8.41
N LEU A 13 -2.29 1.44 9.47
CA LEU A 13 -1.22 2.43 9.42
C LEU A 13 -0.16 2.10 8.36
N ILE A 14 0.26 0.83 8.28
CA ILE A 14 1.24 0.38 7.28
C ILE A 14 0.65 0.47 5.87
N ALA A 15 -0.61 0.06 5.69
CA ALA A 15 -1.31 0.17 4.41
C ALA A 15 -1.40 1.63 3.94
N VAL A 16 -1.75 2.57 4.84
CA VAL A 16 -1.82 4.01 4.52
C VAL A 16 -0.44 4.58 4.19
N TYR A 17 0.59 4.29 4.98
CA TYR A 17 1.94 4.78 4.72
C TYR A 17 2.50 4.25 3.38
N SER A 18 2.35 2.95 3.13
CA SER A 18 2.76 2.32 1.87
C SER A 18 1.93 2.85 0.70
N GLY A 19 0.63 3.09 0.91
CA GLY A 19 -0.28 3.64 -0.09
C GLY A 19 0.10 5.05 -0.48
N ILE A 20 0.26 5.96 0.48
CA ILE A 20 0.68 7.34 0.22
C ILE A 20 2.04 7.34 -0.48
N THR A 21 3.01 6.58 0.02
CA THR A 21 4.34 6.49 -0.60
C THR A 21 4.26 5.97 -2.04
N PHE A 22 3.44 4.94 -2.28
CA PHE A 22 3.21 4.40 -3.62
C PHE A 22 2.54 5.42 -4.54
N PHE A 23 1.41 6.01 -4.13
CA PHE A 23 0.69 7.00 -4.92
C PHE A 23 1.50 8.27 -5.17
N THR A 24 2.27 8.75 -4.20
CA THR A 24 3.19 9.90 -4.38
C THR A 24 4.29 9.55 -5.37
N ASN A 25 4.86 8.35 -5.30
CA ASN A 25 5.91 7.92 -6.23
C ASN A 25 5.34 7.66 -7.64
N VAL A 26 4.10 7.14 -7.75
CA VAL A 26 3.36 7.00 -9.02
C VAL A 26 3.03 8.36 -9.62
N ASN A 27 2.56 9.32 -8.83
CA ASN A 27 2.22 10.67 -9.28
C ASN A 27 3.47 11.46 -9.70
N ASN A 28 4.59 11.31 -8.99
CA ASN A 28 5.87 11.88 -9.39
C ASN A 28 6.44 11.21 -10.65
N LYS A 29 6.26 9.89 -10.81
CA LYS A 29 6.59 9.18 -12.06
C LYS A 29 5.70 9.60 -13.22
N ALA A 30 4.41 9.88 -12.99
CA ALA A 30 3.50 10.41 -14.00
C ALA A 30 3.93 11.83 -14.45
N LYS A 31 4.41 12.67 -13.53
CA LYS A 31 5.04 13.97 -13.86
C LYS A 31 6.40 13.83 -14.59
N GLN A 32 7.17 12.78 -14.32
CA GLN A 32 8.44 12.49 -15.01
C GLN A 32 8.28 11.72 -16.34
N LYS A 33 7.07 11.23 -16.68
CA LYS A 33 6.77 10.46 -17.90
C LYS A 33 6.77 11.29 -19.19
N SER A 34 7.40 12.46 -19.21
CA SER A 34 7.73 13.19 -20.43
C SER A 34 9.16 12.90 -20.93
N GLN A 35 9.96 12.11 -20.19
CA GLN A 35 11.31 11.75 -20.60
C GLN A 35 11.61 10.27 -20.29
N ASN A 36 11.72 9.46 -21.34
CA ASN A 36 12.23 8.07 -21.38
C ASN A 36 11.29 6.92 -20.97
N GLU A 37 10.64 6.36 -22.00
CA GLU A 37 9.80 5.15 -21.98
C GLU A 37 10.55 3.82 -21.70
N GLN A 38 11.87 3.83 -21.41
CA GLN A 38 12.66 2.59 -21.38
C GLN A 38 12.95 1.99 -19.99
N SER A 39 12.55 2.64 -18.89
CA SER A 39 12.87 2.15 -17.52
C SER A 39 11.67 1.66 -16.69
N ALA A 40 10.54 1.35 -17.35
CA ALA A 40 9.29 0.96 -16.69
C ALA A 40 9.30 -0.43 -15.99
N LYS A 41 10.42 -1.16 -15.99
CA LYS A 41 10.46 -2.58 -15.57
C LYS A 41 10.93 -2.85 -14.13
N LYS A 42 11.48 -1.90 -13.35
CA LYS A 42 12.31 -2.29 -12.18
C LYS A 42 11.84 -1.86 -10.77
N ASN A 43 10.73 -1.13 -10.59
CA ASN A 43 10.50 -0.48 -9.28
C ASN A 43 9.03 -0.43 -8.88
N ASN A 44 8.35 -1.57 -8.80
CA ASN A 44 6.95 -1.64 -8.31
C ASN A 44 6.80 -2.28 -6.93
N ILE A 45 7.90 -2.41 -6.16
CA ILE A 45 7.91 -3.03 -4.83
C ILE A 45 6.92 -2.34 -3.88
N TYR A 46 6.86 -1.00 -3.85
CA TYR A 46 5.92 -0.28 -2.97
C TYR A 46 4.45 -0.50 -3.34
N GLY A 47 4.16 -0.74 -4.62
CA GLY A 47 2.81 -1.07 -5.08
C GLY A 47 2.40 -2.48 -4.67
N VAL A 48 3.33 -3.43 -4.80
CA VAL A 48 3.12 -4.82 -4.32
C VAL A 48 2.94 -4.85 -2.80
N VAL A 49 3.78 -4.14 -2.06
CA VAL A 49 3.67 -4.04 -0.58
C VAL A 49 2.34 -3.42 -0.18
N PHE A 50 1.92 -2.33 -0.83
CA PHE A 50 0.61 -1.73 -0.58
C PHE A 50 -0.55 -2.70 -0.84
N LEU A 51 -0.52 -3.41 -1.98
CA LEU A 51 -1.57 -4.36 -2.35
C LEU A 51 -1.68 -5.50 -1.32
N VAL A 52 -0.55 -6.05 -0.88
CA VAL A 52 -0.52 -7.13 0.13
C VAL A 52 -1.10 -6.64 1.45
N PHE A 53 -0.68 -5.48 1.95
CA PHE A 53 -1.23 -4.91 3.20
C PHE A 53 -2.70 -4.53 3.09
N LEU A 54 -3.16 -4.08 1.92
CA LEU A 54 -4.57 -3.79 1.66
C LEU A 54 -5.43 -5.05 1.74
N ILE A 55 -4.99 -6.14 1.10
CA ILE A 55 -5.70 -7.43 1.15
C ILE A 55 -5.74 -7.97 2.58
N ILE A 56 -4.62 -7.91 3.31
CA ILE A 56 -4.57 -8.31 4.72
C ILE A 56 -5.53 -7.47 5.56
N ALA A 57 -5.56 -6.14 5.38
CA ALA A 57 -6.46 -5.27 6.11
C ALA A 57 -7.95 -5.58 5.84
N ILE A 58 -8.32 -5.96 4.61
CA ILE A 58 -9.70 -6.35 4.26
C ILE A 58 -10.05 -7.71 4.89
N ILE A 59 -9.12 -8.67 4.88
CA ILE A 59 -9.30 -9.97 5.54
C ILE A 59 -9.47 -9.77 7.04
N GLU A 60 -8.58 -8.98 7.67
CA GLU A 60 -8.67 -8.62 9.08
C GLU A 60 -10.00 -7.94 9.40
N LEU A 61 -10.45 -7.00 8.58
CA LEU A 61 -11.75 -6.35 8.74
C LEU A 61 -12.88 -7.39 8.75
N PHE A 62 -12.92 -8.31 7.79
CA PHE A 62 -13.96 -9.35 7.76
C PHE A 62 -13.88 -10.31 8.95
N VAL A 63 -12.68 -10.73 9.33
CA VAL A 63 -12.47 -11.68 10.43
C VAL A 63 -12.75 -11.07 11.81
N TYR A 64 -12.54 -9.76 11.98
CA TYR A 64 -12.75 -9.10 13.27
C TYR A 64 -14.15 -8.49 13.42
N ILE A 65 -14.89 -8.29 12.32
CA ILE A 65 -16.25 -7.71 12.33
C ILE A 65 -17.36 -8.75 12.11
N ALA A 66 -17.07 -9.89 11.47
CA ALA A 66 -17.99 -11.04 11.34
C ALA A 66 -17.86 -12.01 12.52
#